data_AF-A0A1H9WTG6-F1
#
_entry.id   AF-A0A1H9WTG6-F1
#
_cell.length_a   1.000
_cell.length_b   1.000
_cell.length_c   1.000
_cell.angle_alpha   90.00
_cell.angle_beta   90.00
_cell.angle_gamma   90.00
#
_symmetry.space_group_name_H-M   'P 1'
#
loop_
_entity.id
_entity.type
_entity.pdbx_description
1 polymer ?
#
loop_
_entity_poly.entity_id
_entity_poly.type
_entity_poly.pdbx_seq_one_letter_code
_entity_poly.pdbx_strand_id
1 'polypeptide(L)'
;MFVYGGTVRETTAVLEAAPTAFVDACSKSFSRLYGKPPGAAERSSWEKSWPELLRALMQAGLGELRLFLEYELPGSGQRVDALLLGLARTAG
;
A
#
# COMPACT_ATOMS: atom_id res chain seq x y z
N MET A 1 -7.57 8.62 -3.80
CA MET A 1 -8.18 7.39 -3.20
C MET A 1 -7.07 6.37 -2.95
N PHE A 2 -7.23 5.37 -2.07
CA PHE A 2 -6.22 4.32 -1.85
C PHE A 2 -6.87 2.98 -1.53
N VAL A 3 -6.21 1.85 -1.82
CA VAL A 3 -6.80 0.51 -1.60
C VAL A 3 -6.58 -0.02 -0.19
N TYR A 4 -5.51 0.43 0.47
CA TYR A 4 -5.15 0.10 1.84
C TYR A 4 -4.40 1.27 2.49
N GLY A 5 -4.56 1.44 3.81
CA GLY A 5 -3.84 2.43 4.60
C GLY A 5 -3.57 1.97 6.03
N GLY A 6 -2.37 2.26 6.52
CA GLY A 6 -1.90 1.92 7.87
C GLY A 6 -0.54 2.53 8.14
N THR A 7 0.18 2.06 9.15
CA THR A 7 1.64 2.25 9.24
C THR A 7 2.36 1.17 8.43
N VAL A 8 3.64 1.39 8.07
CA VAL A 8 4.46 0.35 7.44
C VAL A 8 4.48 -0.91 8.31
N ARG A 9 4.68 -0.77 9.63
CA ARG A 9 4.71 -1.90 10.57
C ARG A 9 3.40 -2.70 10.59
N GLU A 10 2.26 -2.02 10.74
CA GLU A 10 0.96 -2.70 10.75
C GLU A 10 0.68 -3.38 9.42
N THR A 11 1.00 -2.72 8.31
CA THR A 11 0.81 -3.27 6.96
C THR A 11 1.63 -4.54 6.78
N THR A 12 2.90 -4.54 7.20
CA THR A 12 3.77 -5.72 7.19
C THR A 12 3.16 -6.86 8.01
N ALA A 13 2.74 -6.59 9.24
CA ALA A 13 2.17 -7.62 10.11
C ALA A 13 0.89 -8.25 9.52
N VAL A 14 0.01 -7.45 8.94
CA VAL A 14 -1.23 -7.94 8.31
C VAL A 14 -0.92 -8.74 7.04
N LEU A 15 0.00 -8.25 6.19
CA LEU A 15 0.38 -8.95 4.96
C LEU A 15 1.05 -10.30 5.29
N GLU A 16 1.98 -10.33 6.24
CA GLU A 16 2.69 -11.57 6.62
C GLU A 16 1.75 -12.60 7.25
N ALA A 17 0.79 -12.16 8.07
CA ALA A 17 -0.17 -13.05 8.70
C ALA A 17 -1.12 -13.72 7.71
N ALA A 18 -1.50 -13.02 6.62
CA ALA A 18 -2.47 -13.54 5.66
C ALA A 18 -2.28 -12.92 4.25
N PRO A 19 -1.23 -13.29 3.50
CA PRO A 19 -0.84 -12.59 2.27
C PRO A 19 -1.94 -12.64 1.18
N THR A 20 -2.55 -13.81 0.97
CA THR A 20 -3.63 -13.97 0.00
C THR A 20 -4.87 -13.16 0.40
N ALA A 21 -5.26 -13.23 1.66
CA ALA A 21 -6.43 -12.49 2.16
C ALA A 21 -6.22 -10.98 2.12
N PHE A 22 -4.99 -10.52 2.37
CA PHE A 22 -4.60 -9.11 2.25
C PHE A 22 -4.77 -8.60 0.82
N VAL A 23 -4.24 -9.33 -0.17
CA VAL A 23 -4.38 -8.95 -1.60
C VAL A 23 -5.85 -9.03 -2.06
N ASP A 24 -6.62 -10.00 -1.58
CA ASP A 24 -8.04 -10.09 -1.88
C ASP A 24 -8.82 -8.90 -1.28
N ALA A 25 -8.49 -8.47 -0.05
CA ALA A 25 -9.08 -7.29 0.56
C ALA A 25 -8.74 -6.01 -0.23
N CYS A 26 -7.49 -5.86 -0.67
CA CYS A 26 -7.08 -4.75 -1.52
C CYS A 26 -7.79 -4.77 -2.88
N SER A 27 -7.96 -5.95 -3.50
CA SER A 27 -8.70 -6.13 -4.76
C SER A 27 -10.18 -5.76 -4.61
N LYS A 28 -10.80 -6.09 -3.47
CA LYS A 28 -12.18 -5.65 -3.15
C LYS A 28 -12.25 -4.14 -2.98
N SER A 29 -11.29 -3.52 -2.29
CA SER A 29 -11.20 -2.06 -2.19
C SER A 29 -11.05 -1.39 -3.55
N PHE A 30 -10.13 -1.89 -4.39
CA PHE A 30 -9.96 -1.42 -5.76
C PHE A 30 -11.27 -1.50 -6.56
N SER A 31 -11.99 -2.63 -6.46
CA SER A 31 -13.27 -2.81 -7.15
C SER A 31 -14.33 -1.81 -6.71
N ARG A 32 -14.40 -1.48 -5.40
CA ARG A 32 -15.32 -0.43 -4.89
C ARG A 32 -14.95 0.96 -5.40
N LEU A 33 -13.66 1.26 -5.54
CA LEU A 33 -13.17 2.59 -5.95
C LEU A 33 -13.33 2.81 -7.46
N TYR A 34 -13.02 1.80 -8.27
CA TYR A 34 -12.93 1.93 -9.73
C TYR A 34 -14.04 1.20 -10.50
N GLY A 35 -14.98 0.55 -9.81
CA GLY A 35 -16.12 -0.15 -10.42
C GLY A 35 -15.78 -1.44 -11.17
N LYS A 36 -14.52 -1.88 -11.12
CA LYS A 36 -14.03 -3.11 -11.77
C LYS A 36 -12.88 -3.73 -10.97
N PRO A 37 -12.66 -5.06 -11.03
CA PRO A 37 -11.52 -5.67 -10.38
C PRO A 37 -10.19 -5.20 -10.99
N PRO A 38 -9.09 -5.29 -10.23
CA PRO A 38 -7.75 -5.09 -10.80
C PRO A 38 -7.47 -6.15 -11.87
N GLY A 39 -6.59 -5.80 -12.81
CA GLY A 39 -6.16 -6.77 -13.83
C GLY A 39 -5.34 -7.90 -13.22
N ALA A 40 -5.25 -9.05 -13.91
CA ALA A 40 -4.44 -10.19 -13.44
C ALA A 40 -2.96 -9.83 -13.25
N ALA A 41 -2.40 -9.04 -14.17
CA ALA A 41 -1.01 -8.55 -14.08
C ALA A 41 -0.82 -7.59 -12.90
N GLU A 42 -1.79 -6.72 -12.64
CA GLU A 42 -1.77 -5.76 -11.53
C GLU A 42 -1.82 -6.49 -10.18
N ARG A 43 -2.75 -7.44 -10.03
CA ARG A 43 -2.81 -8.31 -8.85
C ARG A 43 -1.51 -9.09 -8.65
N SER A 44 -0.95 -9.68 -9.71
CA SER A 44 0.31 -10.42 -9.60
C SER A 44 1.48 -9.51 -9.23
N SER A 45 1.47 -8.26 -9.68
CA SER A 45 2.45 -7.25 -9.26
C SER A 45 2.33 -6.98 -7.76
N TRP A 46 1.12 -6.80 -7.23
CA TRP A 46 0.92 -6.59 -5.79
C TRP A 46 1.44 -7.76 -4.94
N GLU A 47 1.11 -8.99 -5.34
CA GLU A 47 1.53 -10.22 -4.65
C GLU A 47 3.06 -10.35 -4.55
N LYS A 48 3.80 -9.82 -5.53
CA LYS A 48 5.27 -9.90 -5.59
C LYS A 48 5.96 -8.67 -4.99
N SER A 49 5.46 -7.49 -5.30
CA SER A 49 6.16 -6.23 -5.04
C SER A 49 5.91 -5.70 -3.63
N TRP A 50 4.70 -5.86 -3.09
CA TRP A 50 4.40 -5.34 -1.76
C TRP A 50 5.18 -6.00 -0.62
N PRO A 51 5.38 -7.33 -0.59
CA PRO A 51 6.23 -7.95 0.43
C PRO A 51 7.66 -7.40 0.41
N GLU A 52 8.26 -7.27 -0.78
CA GLU A 52 9.63 -6.75 -0.93
C GLU A 52 9.73 -5.26 -0.56
N LEU A 53 8.73 -4.45 -0.95
CA LEU A 53 8.64 -3.05 -0.56
C LEU A 53 8.57 -2.91 0.96
N LEU A 54 7.65 -3.62 1.62
CA LEU A 54 7.46 -3.56 3.08
C LEU A 54 8.71 -4.03 3.82
N ARG A 55 9.35 -5.10 3.34
CA ARG A 55 10.61 -5.60 3.88
C ARG A 55 11.71 -4.53 3.81
N ALA A 56 11.86 -3.86 2.67
CA ALA A 56 12.84 -2.79 2.50
C ALA A 56 12.56 -1.60 3.43
N LEU A 57 11.29 -1.18 3.57
CA LEU A 57 10.89 -0.08 4.45
C LEU A 57 11.11 -0.41 5.94
N MET A 58 10.80 -1.64 6.36
CA MET A 58 11.07 -2.11 7.72
C MET A 58 12.57 -2.13 8.02
N GLN A 59 13.39 -2.64 7.09
CA GLN A 59 14.86 -2.63 7.22
C GLN A 59 15.44 -1.22 7.27
N ALA A 60 14.84 -0.27 6.57
CA ALA A 60 15.21 1.14 6.61
C ALA A 60 14.78 1.87 7.89
N GLY A 61 14.12 1.20 8.84
CA GLY A 61 13.63 1.82 10.08
C GLY A 61 12.40 2.71 9.89
N LEU A 62 11.70 2.60 8.77
CA LEU A 62 10.54 3.45 8.41
C LEU A 62 9.20 2.87 8.90
N GLY A 63 9.23 1.96 9.87
CA GLY A 63 8.05 1.23 10.37
C GLY A 63 6.89 2.11 10.85
N GLU A 64 7.21 3.29 11.39
CA GLU A 64 6.21 4.21 11.95
C GLU A 64 5.64 5.20 10.94
N LEU A 65 6.14 5.22 9.70
CA LEU A 65 5.58 6.06 8.65
C LEU A 65 4.19 5.55 8.26
N ARG A 66 3.28 6.49 7.96
CA ARG A 66 2.00 6.15 7.36
C ARG A 66 2.21 5.73 5.92
N LEU A 67 1.58 4.63 5.54
CA LEU A 67 1.63 4.05 4.21
C LEU A 67 0.21 4.02 3.63
N PHE A 68 0.07 4.48 2.39
CA PHE A 68 -1.09 4.25 1.55
C PHE A 68 -0.66 3.50 0.29
N LEU A 69 -1.31 2.38 0.00
CA LEU A 69 -1.07 1.60 -1.22
C LEU A 69 -2.05 2.00 -2.32
N GLU A 70 -1.56 2.06 -3.56
CA GLU A 70 -2.32 2.45 -4.75
C GLU A 70 -3.01 3.80 -4.58
N TYR A 71 -2.24 4.82 -4.20
CA TYR A 71 -2.76 6.16 -3.95
C TYR A 71 -2.96 6.91 -5.27
N GLU A 72 -4.21 7.24 -5.57
CA GLU A 72 -4.56 8.10 -6.71
C GLU A 72 -4.29 9.57 -6.41
N LEU A 73 -3.49 10.19 -7.28
CA LEU A 73 -3.13 11.60 -7.24
C LEU A 73 -4.34 12.47 -7.60
N PRO A 74 -4.63 13.54 -6.83
CA PRO A 74 -5.74 14.43 -7.11
C PRO A 74 -5.66 15.04 -8.52
N GLY A 75 -6.74 14.92 -9.28
CA GLY A 75 -6.92 15.65 -10.54
C GLY A 75 -6.17 15.11 -11.77
N SER A 76 -5.34 14.07 -11.64
CA SER A 76 -4.64 13.49 -12.79
C SER A 76 -5.14 12.09 -13.19
N GLY A 77 -5.85 11.39 -12.29
CA GLY A 77 -6.21 9.98 -12.48
C GLY A 77 -5.01 9.03 -12.46
N GLN A 78 -3.80 9.54 -12.21
CA GLN A 78 -2.60 8.72 -12.04
C GLN A 78 -2.54 8.16 -10.63
N ARG A 79 -1.88 7.02 -10.46
CA ARG A 79 -1.64 6.42 -9.14
C ARG A 79 -0.16 6.21 -8.89
N VAL A 80 0.20 6.29 -7.62
CA VAL A 80 1.49 5.82 -7.11
C VAL A 80 1.26 4.52 -6.34
N ASP A 81 2.18 3.57 -6.50
CA ASP A 81 2.07 2.25 -5.85
C ASP A 81 2.06 2.37 -4.32
N ALA A 82 2.86 3.30 -3.78
CA ALA A 82 2.94 3.60 -2.36
C ALA A 82 3.18 5.10 -2.10
N LEU A 83 2.42 5.66 -1.17
CA LEU A 83 2.65 6.98 -0.59
C LEU A 83 3.03 6.82 0.88
N LEU A 84 4.22 7.32 1.24
CA LEU A 84 4.71 7.37 2.61
C LEU A 84 4.58 8.78 3.17
N LEU A 85 3.98 8.91 4.35
CA LEU A 85 3.86 10.18 5.06
C LEU A 85 4.53 10.08 6.43
N GLY A 86 5.45 11.01 6.67
CA GLY A 86 6.08 11.23 7.97
C GLY A 86 5.84 12.65 8.45
N LEU A 87 6.11 12.89 9.73
CA LEU A 87 6.16 14.25 10.25
C LEU A 87 7.49 14.88 9.82
N ALA A 88 7.43 16.07 9.25
CA ALA A 88 8.62 16.88 9.10
C ALA A 88 9.13 17.24 10.51
N ARG A 89 10.41 16.98 10.77
CA ARG A 89 11.03 17.48 11.99
C ARG A 89 11.13 19.00 11.86
N THR A 90 10.23 19.75 12.48
CA THR A 90 10.44 21.18 12.68
C THR A 90 11.62 21.29 13.63
N ALA A 91 12.78 21.73 13.11
CA ALA A 91 13.90 22.11 13.95
C ALA A 91 13.40 23.22 14.90
N GLY A 92 13.54 22.98 16.20
CA GLY A 92 13.42 24.02 17.22
C GLY A 92 14.73 24.77 17.35
#